data_AF-A0A3M6TNH6-F1
#
_entry.id   AF-A0A3M6TNH6-F1
#
_cell.length_a   1.000
_cell.length_b   1.000
_cell.length_c   1.000
_cell.angle_alpha   90.00
_cell.angle_beta   90.00
_cell.angle_gamma   90.00
#
_symmetry.space_group_name_H-M   'P 1'
#
loop_
_entity.id
_entity.type
_entity.pdbx_description
1 polymer ?
#
loop_
_entity_poly.entity_id
_entity_poly.type
_entity_poly.pdbx_seq_one_letter_code
_entity_poly.pdbx_strand_id
1 'polypeptide(L)'
;MASSESAENLLAGYDDQDSEPYEEIPQENPISLKRSLGIPGGTAFLIGTIIGSGIFATPKWVLFYVGSVGMSLVMWAFCGVISLLGALCYCELGTLIPKSGGEYQYLLKAYGPLPAFLYAWMSVLFMNPASQIMVLLVFGAYTVEAFLPGCRSREEYVPLIKLLAAAALDNDNF
;
A
#
# COMPACT_ATOMS: atom_id res chain seq x y z
N MET A 1 51.21 -49.69 -30.26
CA MET A 1 51.62 -48.42 -29.63
C MET A 1 51.24 -47.18 -30.46
N ALA A 2 50.46 -47.30 -31.54
CA ALA A 2 50.09 -46.19 -32.43
C ALA A 2 48.59 -45.79 -32.36
N SER A 3 47.88 -46.21 -31.30
CA SER A 3 46.44 -45.97 -31.15
C SER A 3 46.09 -45.00 -30.01
N SER A 4 47.04 -44.63 -29.15
CA SER A 4 46.84 -43.61 -28.10
C SER A 4 47.23 -42.20 -28.57
N GLU A 5 48.21 -42.06 -29.46
CA GLU A 5 48.63 -40.76 -30.03
C GLU A 5 47.55 -40.08 -30.89
N SER A 6 46.62 -40.86 -31.47
CA SER A 6 45.56 -40.29 -32.32
C SER A 6 44.43 -39.64 -31.51
N ALA A 7 44.31 -39.94 -30.20
CA ALA A 7 43.30 -39.35 -29.32
C ALA A 7 43.80 -38.06 -28.63
N GLU A 8 45.09 -37.96 -28.34
CA GLU A 8 45.71 -36.73 -27.81
C GLU A 8 45.76 -35.61 -28.86
N ASN A 9 45.99 -35.95 -30.14
CA ASN A 9 46.00 -34.97 -31.24
C ASN A 9 44.61 -34.39 -31.59
N LEU A 10 43.51 -35.05 -31.18
CA LEU A 10 42.15 -34.52 -31.35
C LEU A 10 41.75 -33.54 -30.23
N LEU A 11 42.44 -33.57 -29.09
CA LEU A 11 42.22 -32.65 -27.97
C LEU A 11 43.19 -31.45 -28.01
N ALA A 12 44.32 -31.58 -28.71
CA ALA A 12 45.32 -30.52 -28.86
C ALA A 12 44.93 -29.42 -29.88
N GLY A 13 43.79 -29.54 -30.56
CA GLY A 13 43.25 -28.54 -31.50
C GLY A 13 42.02 -27.80 -30.98
N TYR A 14 41.63 -28.01 -29.72
CA TYR A 14 40.59 -27.23 -29.05
C TYR A 14 41.27 -26.06 -28.32
N ASP A 15 41.97 -25.23 -29.10
CA ASP A 15 42.35 -23.90 -28.65
C ASP A 15 41.06 -23.14 -28.34
N ASP A 16 40.93 -22.67 -27.10
CA ASP A 16 39.91 -21.77 -26.58
C ASP A 16 39.93 -20.41 -27.31
N GLN A 17 39.67 -20.40 -28.62
CA GLN A 17 39.79 -19.22 -29.46
C GLN A 17 38.44 -18.62 -29.89
N ASP A 18 37.34 -19.03 -29.27
CA ASP A 18 36.00 -18.43 -29.44
C ASP A 18 35.34 -18.07 -28.09
N SER A 19 36.13 -17.74 -27.05
CA SER A 19 35.56 -16.99 -25.93
C SER A 19 35.36 -15.56 -26.40
N GLU A 20 34.19 -15.28 -27.00
CA GLU A 20 33.70 -13.90 -27.08
C GLU A 20 33.92 -13.25 -25.70
N PRO A 21 34.42 -12.01 -25.64
CA PRO A 21 34.52 -11.33 -24.36
C PRO A 21 33.13 -11.38 -23.76
N TYR A 22 32.98 -12.07 -22.63
CA TYR A 22 31.78 -11.91 -21.81
C TYR A 22 31.73 -10.42 -21.53
N GLU A 23 30.84 -9.72 -22.23
CA GLU A 23 30.55 -8.32 -21.99
C GLU A 23 30.14 -8.28 -20.53
N GLU A 24 31.04 -7.82 -19.66
CA GLU A 24 30.71 -7.57 -18.26
C GLU A 24 29.55 -6.60 -18.30
N ILE A 25 28.33 -7.14 -18.16
CA ILE A 25 27.13 -6.34 -17.94
C ILE A 25 27.53 -5.42 -16.79
N PRO A 26 27.60 -4.10 -16.99
CA PRO A 26 28.02 -3.19 -15.94
C PRO A 26 27.24 -3.57 -14.70
N GLN A 27 27.93 -3.93 -13.61
CA GLN A 27 27.24 -4.20 -12.36
C GLN A 27 26.45 -2.94 -12.05
N GLU A 28 25.14 -2.98 -12.33
CA GLU A 28 24.24 -1.90 -11.96
C GLU A 28 24.44 -1.76 -10.46
N ASN A 29 25.04 -0.65 -10.06
CA ASN A 29 25.09 -0.23 -8.67
C ASN A 29 23.70 -0.52 -8.10
N PRO A 30 23.56 -1.35 -7.06
CA PRO A 30 22.24 -1.66 -6.53
C PRO A 30 21.60 -0.31 -6.25
N ILE A 31 20.49 0.00 -6.96
CA ILE A 31 19.82 1.28 -6.90
C ILE A 31 19.33 1.46 -5.47
N SER A 32 20.21 1.99 -4.64
CA SER A 32 20.00 2.13 -3.21
C SER A 32 19.37 3.49 -3.02
N LEU A 33 18.06 3.48 -2.79
CA LEU A 33 17.32 4.69 -2.45
C LEU A 33 18.01 5.40 -1.28
N LYS A 34 18.46 6.63 -1.51
CA LYS A 34 19.02 7.47 -0.45
C LYS A 34 17.94 7.67 0.61
N ARG A 35 18.23 7.28 1.85
CA ARG A 35 17.37 7.55 3.02
C ARG A 35 17.23 9.06 3.19
N SER A 36 16.19 9.65 2.59
CA SER A 36 15.95 11.10 2.57
C SER A 36 15.02 11.57 3.69
N LEU A 37 14.31 10.65 4.35
CA LEU A 37 13.41 10.97 5.46
C LEU A 37 14.16 10.96 6.80
N GLY A 38 14.38 12.16 7.35
CA GLY A 38 14.78 12.34 8.75
C GLY A 38 13.61 12.22 9.71
N ILE A 39 13.89 12.11 11.02
CA ILE A 39 12.88 12.03 12.10
C ILE A 39 11.78 13.10 11.98
N PRO A 40 12.08 14.41 11.82
CA PRO A 40 11.02 15.42 11.75
C PRO A 40 10.18 15.31 10.47
N GLY A 41 10.80 14.99 9.34
CA GLY A 41 10.09 14.79 8.07
C GLY A 41 9.20 13.55 8.10
N GLY A 42 9.69 12.44 8.66
CA GLY A 42 8.90 11.22 8.83
C GLY A 42 7.72 11.41 9.77
N THR A 43 7.92 12.12 10.88
CA THR A 43 6.84 12.39 11.85
C THR A 43 5.76 13.29 11.24
N ALA A 44 6.14 14.37 10.54
CA ALA A 44 5.19 15.24 9.86
C ALA A 44 4.40 14.51 8.77
N PHE A 45 5.08 13.63 8.00
CA PHE A 45 4.42 12.79 7.01
C PHE A 45 3.39 11.85 7.63
N LEU A 46 3.75 11.15 8.72
CA LEU A 46 2.83 10.25 9.42
C LEU A 46 1.61 10.99 10.01
N ILE A 47 1.81 12.18 10.57
CA ILE A 47 0.70 13.00 11.06
C ILE A 47 -0.23 13.38 9.89
N GLY A 48 0.34 13.75 8.74
CA GLY A 48 -0.42 14.10 7.54
C GLY A 48 -1.20 12.93 6.94
N THR A 49 -0.71 11.70 7.04
CA THR A 49 -1.45 10.52 6.54
C THR A 49 -2.53 10.04 7.51
N ILE A 50 -2.37 10.26 8.81
CA ILE A 50 -3.37 9.88 9.83
C ILE A 50 -4.52 10.90 9.91
N ILE A 51 -4.22 12.20 9.85
CA ILE A 51 -5.24 13.26 9.93
C ILE A 51 -5.90 13.42 8.55
N GLY A 52 -7.01 12.72 8.34
CA GLY A 52 -7.84 12.82 7.14
C GLY A 52 -9.14 13.62 7.32
N SER A 53 -9.98 13.62 6.28
CA SER A 53 -11.31 14.27 6.27
C SER A 53 -12.34 13.62 7.21
N GLY A 54 -12.04 12.46 7.77
CA GLY A 54 -12.91 11.71 8.67
C GLY A 54 -13.33 12.48 9.93
N ILE A 55 -12.53 13.46 10.38
CA ILE A 55 -12.87 14.30 11.54
C ILE A 55 -14.11 15.16 11.34
N PHE A 56 -14.49 15.47 10.10
CA PHE A 56 -15.68 16.28 9.83
C PHE A 56 -16.96 15.44 9.80
N ALA A 57 -16.87 14.17 9.38
CA ALA A 57 -18.01 13.26 9.27
C ALA A 57 -18.29 12.49 10.57
N THR A 58 -17.24 11.99 11.21
CA THR A 58 -17.34 10.99 12.28
C THR A 58 -17.95 11.50 13.58
N PRO A 59 -17.69 12.74 14.07
CA PRO A 59 -18.21 13.20 15.36
C PRO A 59 -19.73 13.21 15.46
N LYS A 60 -20.42 13.55 14.36
CA LYS A 60 -21.89 13.54 14.28
C LYS A 60 -22.44 12.13 14.53
N TRP A 61 -21.82 11.12 13.92
CA TRP A 61 -22.22 9.73 14.10
C TRP A 61 -21.92 9.23 15.51
N VAL A 62 -20.72 9.50 16.02
CA VAL A 62 -20.33 9.08 17.38
C VAL A 62 -21.27 9.68 18.43
N LEU A 63 -21.57 10.98 18.35
CA LEU A 63 -22.48 11.62 19.28
C LEU A 63 -23.91 11.09 19.14
N PHE A 64 -24.36 10.80 17.92
CA PHE A 64 -25.69 10.22 17.68
C PHE A 64 -25.86 8.83 18.32
N TYR A 65 -24.85 7.96 18.23
CA TYR A 65 -24.91 6.63 18.83
C TYR A 65 -24.69 6.62 20.34
N VAL A 66 -23.86 7.52 20.85
CA VAL A 66 -23.48 7.57 22.27
C VAL A 66 -24.45 8.43 23.10
N GLY A 67 -25.14 9.39 22.48
CA GLY A 67 -26.20 10.21 23.09
C GLY A 67 -25.72 11.30 24.06
N SER A 68 -24.46 11.27 24.51
CA SER A 68 -23.88 12.27 25.42
C SER A 68 -22.47 12.69 24.97
N VAL A 69 -22.18 13.99 25.12
CA VAL A 69 -20.88 14.58 24.75
C VAL A 69 -19.75 14.02 25.62
N GLY A 70 -19.97 13.83 26.92
CA GLY A 70 -18.95 13.29 27.82
C GLY A 70 -18.52 11.88 27.44
N MET A 71 -19.49 11.00 27.15
CA MET A 71 -19.22 9.64 26.69
C MET A 71 -18.58 9.62 25.29
N SER A 72 -18.89 10.59 24.42
CA SER A 72 -18.25 10.68 23.10
C SER A 72 -16.74 10.96 23.21
N LEU A 73 -16.31 11.80 24.15
CA LEU A 73 -14.89 12.07 24.42
C LEU A 73 -14.18 10.84 24.99
N VAL A 74 -14.83 10.09 25.88
CA VAL A 74 -14.29 8.82 26.41
C VAL A 74 -14.09 7.81 25.27
N MET A 75 -15.06 7.70 24.35
CA MET A 75 -14.95 6.79 23.20
C MET A 75 -13.80 7.18 22.26
N TRP A 76 -13.60 8.48 22.03
CA TRP A 76 -12.45 8.98 21.27
C TRP A 76 -11.11 8.64 21.93
N ALA A 77 -11.00 8.86 23.24
CA ALA A 77 -9.81 8.50 23.99
C ALA A 77 -9.54 6.99 23.95
N PHE A 78 -10.58 6.17 24.11
CA PHE A 78 -10.48 4.71 24.05
C PHE A 78 -10.01 4.22 22.67
N CYS A 79 -10.58 4.76 21.59
CA CYS A 79 -10.14 4.50 20.23
C CYS A 79 -8.66 4.87 20.04
N GLY A 80 -8.25 6.05 20.52
CA GLY A 80 -6.86 6.50 20.47
C GLY A 80 -5.88 5.55 21.17
N VAL A 81 -6.26 4.99 22.33
CA VAL A 81 -5.44 4.00 23.05
C VAL A 81 -5.32 2.70 22.24
N ILE A 82 -6.41 2.19 21.67
CA ILE A 82 -6.37 0.99 20.82
C ILE A 82 -5.50 1.22 19.59
N SER A 83 -5.64 2.36 18.91
CA SER A 83 -4.82 2.72 17.76
C SER A 83 -3.33 2.82 18.13
N LEU A 84 -2.99 3.34 19.31
CA LEU A 84 -1.61 3.40 19.79
C LEU A 84 -1.03 2.00 20.00
N LEU A 85 -1.79 1.09 20.63
CA LEU A 85 -1.36 -0.30 20.82
C LEU A 85 -1.15 -1.01 19.47
N GLY A 86 -2.05 -0.81 18.51
CA GLY A 86 -1.89 -1.33 17.16
C GLY A 86 -0.63 -0.78 16.47
N ALA A 87 -0.38 0.53 16.58
CA ALA A 87 0.81 1.15 16.02
C ALA A 87 2.11 0.58 16.62
N LEU A 88 2.14 0.32 17.93
CA LEU A 88 3.29 -0.31 18.59
C LEU A 88 3.57 -1.72 18.05
N CYS A 89 2.54 -2.56 17.90
CA CYS A 89 2.69 -3.88 17.30
C CYS A 89 3.24 -3.80 15.86
N TYR A 90 2.75 -2.85 15.07
CA TYR A 90 3.25 -2.60 13.72
C TYR A 90 4.69 -2.05 13.71
N CYS A 91 5.07 -1.24 14.69
CA CYS A 91 6.45 -0.77 14.86
C CYS A 91 7.41 -1.93 15.18
N GLU A 92 7.02 -2.86 16.05
CA GLU A 92 7.80 -4.08 16.33
C GLU A 92 7.97 -4.91 15.04
N LEU A 93 6.89 -5.11 14.29
CA LEU A 93 6.95 -5.88 13.04
C LEU A 93 7.80 -5.17 11.97
N GLY A 94 7.70 -3.85 11.87
CA GLY A 94 8.48 -3.02 10.94
C GLY A 94 9.97 -2.92 11.27
N THR A 95 10.33 -3.07 12.55
CA THR A 95 11.74 -3.13 12.97
C THR A 95 12.32 -4.54 12.83
N LEU A 96 11.50 -5.59 12.97
CA LEU A 96 11.91 -6.99 12.77
C LEU A 96 12.11 -7.36 11.30
N ILE A 97 11.28 -6.82 10.39
CA ILE A 97 11.33 -7.15 8.95
C ILE A 97 11.56 -5.85 8.15
N PRO A 98 12.83 -5.40 8.01
CA PRO A 98 13.16 -4.17 7.27
C PRO A 98 13.20 -4.42 5.75
N LYS A 99 12.12 -4.96 5.20
CA LYS A 99 11.94 -5.18 3.75
C LYS A 99 10.84 -4.27 3.21
N SER A 100 11.03 -3.76 2.00
CA SER A 100 10.02 -2.98 1.30
C SER A 100 8.83 -3.86 0.91
N GLY A 101 7.61 -3.38 1.19
CA GLY A 101 6.36 -4.06 0.84
C GLY A 101 5.32 -4.16 1.96
N GLY A 102 5.62 -3.61 3.15
CA GLY A 102 4.64 -3.44 4.23
C GLY A 102 3.95 -4.74 4.63
N GLU A 103 2.63 -4.71 4.68
CA GLU A 103 1.79 -5.83 5.12
C GLU A 103 1.96 -7.09 4.27
N TYR A 104 2.18 -6.95 2.96
CA TYR A 104 2.43 -8.08 2.09
C TYR A 104 3.69 -8.86 2.51
N GLN A 105 4.77 -8.15 2.88
CA GLN A 105 6.01 -8.81 3.33
C GLN A 105 5.83 -9.49 4.69
N TYR A 106 5.02 -8.92 5.57
CA TYR A 106 4.71 -9.55 6.86
C TYR A 106 3.96 -10.85 6.67
N LEU A 107 2.95 -10.86 5.79
CA LEU A 107 2.20 -12.08 5.45
C LEU A 107 3.07 -13.10 4.71
N LEU A 108 3.91 -12.66 3.78
CA LEU A 108 4.81 -13.54 3.04
C LEU A 108 5.78 -14.26 3.98
N LYS A 109 6.28 -13.55 5.00
CA LYS A 109 7.22 -14.11 5.99
C LYS A 109 6.52 -15.07 6.97
N ALA A 110 5.28 -14.80 7.37
CA ALA A 110 4.56 -15.58 8.37
C ALA A 110 3.78 -16.78 7.79
N TYR A 111 3.13 -16.60 6.64
CA TYR A 111 2.16 -17.56 6.07
C TYR A 111 2.53 -18.07 4.66
N GLY A 112 3.60 -17.55 4.06
CA GLY A 112 4.07 -17.96 2.74
C GLY A 112 3.38 -17.24 1.56
N PRO A 113 3.63 -17.68 0.32
CA PRO A 113 3.31 -16.90 -0.88
C PRO A 113 1.82 -16.85 -1.22
N LEU A 114 1.06 -17.93 -0.99
CA LEU A 114 -0.34 -17.99 -1.40
C LEU A 114 -1.25 -17.07 -0.56
N PRO A 115 -1.16 -17.03 0.79
CA PRO A 115 -1.93 -16.08 1.60
C PRO A 115 -1.50 -14.63 1.36
N ALA A 116 -0.20 -14.38 1.14
CA ALA A 116 0.29 -13.04 0.83
C ALA A 116 -0.24 -12.53 -0.52
N PHE A 117 -0.30 -13.39 -1.54
CA PHE A 117 -0.88 -13.05 -2.85
C PHE A 117 -2.38 -12.74 -2.74
N LEU A 118 -3.14 -13.56 -2.02
CA LEU A 118 -4.57 -13.33 -1.81
C LEU A 118 -4.82 -12.00 -1.08
N TYR A 119 -3.99 -11.65 -0.09
CA TYR A 119 -4.07 -10.35 0.56
C TYR A 119 -3.85 -9.20 -0.42
N ALA A 120 -2.76 -9.24 -1.19
CA ALA A 120 -2.46 -8.21 -2.19
C ALA A 120 -3.57 -8.07 -3.24
N TRP A 121 -4.10 -9.20 -3.70
CA TRP A 121 -5.23 -9.25 -4.63
C TRP A 121 -6.47 -8.57 -4.06
N MET A 122 -6.84 -8.91 -2.83
CA MET A 122 -8.00 -8.33 -2.14
C MET A 122 -7.79 -6.85 -1.82
N SER A 123 -6.58 -6.45 -1.41
CA SER A 123 -6.30 -5.06 -1.10
C SER A 123 -6.41 -4.18 -2.34
N VAL A 124 -5.91 -4.64 -3.49
CA VAL A 124 -5.97 -3.90 -4.75
C VAL A 124 -7.41 -3.82 -5.27
N LEU A 125 -8.14 -4.93 -5.31
CA LEU A 125 -9.48 -4.95 -5.91
C LEU A 125 -10.58 -4.37 -5.01
N PHE A 126 -10.43 -4.44 -3.69
CA PHE A 126 -11.51 -4.05 -2.78
C PHE A 126 -11.12 -2.90 -1.86
N MET A 127 -10.00 -3.00 -1.14
CA MET A 127 -9.67 -2.02 -0.10
C MET A 127 -9.34 -0.65 -0.71
N ASN A 128 -8.45 -0.63 -1.70
CA ASN A 128 -8.02 0.59 -2.37
C ASN A 128 -9.20 1.36 -2.99
N PRO A 129 -10.01 0.76 -3.90
CA PRO A 129 -11.12 1.49 -4.51
C PRO A 129 -12.21 1.86 -3.51
N ALA A 130 -12.53 1.00 -2.52
CA ALA A 130 -13.52 1.32 -1.50
C ALA A 130 -13.13 2.55 -0.68
N SER A 131 -11.84 2.70 -0.34
CA SER A 131 -11.34 3.87 0.38
C SER A 131 -11.52 5.17 -0.43
N GLN A 132 -11.22 5.14 -1.73
CA GLN A 132 -11.36 6.29 -2.61
C GLN A 132 -12.83 6.68 -2.82
N ILE A 133 -13.71 5.70 -3.02
CA ILE A 133 -15.15 5.92 -3.17
C ILE A 133 -15.72 6.57 -1.90
N MET A 134 -15.33 6.10 -0.71
CA MET A 134 -15.79 6.70 0.55
C MET A 134 -15.37 8.17 0.66
N VAL A 135 -14.12 8.50 0.33
CA VAL A 135 -13.65 9.89 0.35
C VAL A 135 -14.46 10.75 -0.61
N LEU A 136 -14.70 10.30 -1.84
CA LEU A 136 -15.45 11.12 -2.81
C LEU A 136 -16.95 11.20 -2.47
N LEU A 137 -17.55 10.16 -1.92
CA LEU A 137 -18.93 10.20 -1.43
C LEU A 137 -19.09 11.27 -0.35
N VAL A 138 -18.17 11.27 0.63
CA VAL A 138 -18.16 12.27 1.70
C VAL A 138 -17.92 13.66 1.12
N PHE A 139 -16.95 13.83 0.22
CA PHE A 139 -16.69 15.10 -0.45
C PHE A 139 -17.91 15.63 -1.23
N GLY A 140 -18.58 14.77 -1.99
CA GLY A 140 -19.78 15.12 -2.73
C GLY A 140 -20.92 15.54 -1.80
N ALA A 141 -21.13 14.80 -0.71
CA ALA A 141 -22.15 15.15 0.29
C ALA A 141 -21.92 16.53 0.91
N TYR A 142 -20.68 16.84 1.31
CA TYR A 142 -20.34 18.16 1.87
C TYR A 142 -20.40 19.28 0.83
N THR A 143 -20.03 19.01 -0.42
CA THR A 143 -20.08 20.01 -1.50
C THR A 143 -21.53 20.40 -1.82
N VAL A 144 -22.43 19.42 -1.93
CA VAL A 144 -23.86 19.69 -2.20
C VAL A 144 -24.50 20.45 -1.03
N GLU A 145 -24.17 20.08 0.22
CA GLU A 145 -24.66 20.81 1.40
C GLU A 145 -24.16 22.28 1.44
N ALA A 146 -22.97 22.54 0.90
CA ALA A 146 -22.41 23.90 0.81
C ALA A 146 -23.11 24.77 -0.25
N PHE A 147 -23.51 24.21 -1.40
CA PHE A 147 -24.11 24.98 -2.51
C PHE A 147 -25.64 24.99 -2.49
N LEU A 148 -26.30 23.95 -1.97
CA LEU A 148 -27.76 23.84 -1.88
C LEU A 148 -28.19 23.48 -0.45
N PRO A 149 -28.27 24.46 0.46
CA PRO A 149 -28.74 24.21 1.82
C PRO A 149 -30.22 23.81 1.81
N GLY A 150 -30.52 22.51 1.84
CA GLY A 150 -31.88 21.97 1.96
C GLY A 150 -32.21 20.73 1.11
N CYS A 151 -31.43 20.40 0.08
CA CYS A 151 -31.65 19.16 -0.69
C CYS A 151 -31.07 17.95 0.07
N ARG A 152 -31.95 17.19 0.72
CA ARG A 152 -31.61 16.00 1.54
C ARG A 152 -31.96 14.68 0.85
N SER A 153 -32.19 14.69 -0.47
CA SER A 153 -32.63 13.48 -1.17
C SER A 153 -31.46 12.52 -1.39
N ARG A 154 -31.57 11.35 -0.76
CA ARG A 154 -30.64 10.22 -0.88
C ARG A 154 -30.57 9.64 -2.30
N GLU A 155 -31.49 10.02 -3.20
CA GLU A 155 -31.56 9.54 -4.58
C GLU A 155 -30.61 10.27 -5.54
N GLU A 156 -30.16 11.50 -5.22
CA GLU A 156 -29.20 12.27 -6.05
C GLU A 156 -27.77 11.71 -6.01
N TYR A 157 -27.42 10.93 -4.98
CA TYR A 157 -26.09 10.32 -4.85
C TYR A 157 -25.93 9.06 -5.71
N VAL A 158 -27.02 8.46 -6.19
CA VAL A 158 -26.99 7.25 -7.03
C VAL A 158 -26.20 7.47 -8.34
N PRO A 159 -26.40 8.57 -9.11
CA PRO A 159 -25.56 8.84 -10.27
C PRO A 159 -24.12 9.19 -9.91
N LEU A 160 -23.86 9.85 -8.77
CA LEU A 160 -22.50 10.17 -8.32
C LEU A 160 -21.72 8.90 -7.94
N ILE A 161 -22.35 7.96 -7.23
CA ILE A 161 -21.80 6.65 -6.89
C ILE A 161 -21.54 5.83 -8.16
N LYS A 162 -22.41 5.92 -9.17
CA LYS A 162 -22.21 5.27 -10.48
C LYS A 162 -21.07 5.89 -11.28
N LEU A 163 -20.97 7.22 -11.32
CA LEU A 163 -19.89 7.95 -11.97
C LEU A 163 -18.55 7.67 -11.28
N LEU A 164 -18.57 7.52 -9.96
CA LEU A 164 -17.42 7.16 -9.15
C LEU A 164 -16.94 5.74 -9.36
N ALA A 165 -17.87 4.78 -9.36
CA ALA A 165 -17.54 3.40 -9.68
C ALA A 165 -16.95 3.33 -11.09
N ALA A 166 -17.49 4.09 -12.05
CA ALA A 166 -16.93 4.20 -13.38
C ALA A 166 -15.53 4.85 -13.40
N ALA A 167 -15.31 5.95 -12.68
CA ALA A 167 -14.02 6.63 -12.63
C ALA A 167 -12.94 5.82 -11.88
N ALA A 168 -13.32 5.05 -10.86
CA ALA A 168 -12.41 4.12 -10.18
C ALA A 168 -12.01 2.95 -11.08
N LEU A 169 -12.93 2.44 -11.91
CA LEU A 169 -12.66 1.40 -12.90
C LEU A 169 -11.86 1.92 -14.10
N ASP A 170 -12.01 3.20 -14.46
CA ASP A 170 -11.30 3.81 -15.61
C ASP A 170 -9.83 4.13 -15.30
N ASN A 171 -9.50 4.37 -14.02
CA ASN A 171 -8.13 4.68 -13.59
C ASN A 171 -7.23 3.43 -13.40
N ASP A 172 -7.76 2.23 -13.67
CA ASP A 172 -7.01 0.96 -13.66
C ASP A 172 -6.48 0.56 -15.05
N ASN A 173 -6.57 1.43 -16.06
CA ASN A 173 -5.90 1.23 -17.35
C ASN A 173 -4.44 1.70 -17.27
N PHE A 174 -3.56 0.70 -17.38
CA PHE A 174 -2.10 0.71 -17.36
C PHE A 174 -1.39 1.93 -17.99
#